data_AF-A0A136PEE6-F1
#
_entry.id   AF-A0A136PEE6-F1
#
_cell.length_a   1.000
_cell.length_b   1.000
_cell.length_c   1.000
_cell.angle_alpha   90.00
_cell.angle_beta   90.00
_cell.angle_gamma   90.00
#
_symmetry.space_group_name_H-M   'P 1'
#
loop_
_entity.id
_entity.type
_entity.pdbx_description
1 polymer ?
#
loop_
_entity_poly.entity_id
_entity_poly.type
_entity_poly.pdbx_seq_one_letter_code
_entity_poly.pdbx_strand_id
1 'polypeptide(L)'
;MRKNLLFFISLISLFALNIFSQPSSPILVEPPKDVDVAITPIILEWDDVPDAICYKVEIYTDTTSPDKFEGTCNAPTSHFEVPLEETELNTRYFWRVFACSNEGWSEPSAFFNFKTKAADVGGTIGNLTDGVIDLIADEEVSSSQGNQLIYRLDRAALRYSQGYKIMAIFEMVLFKARVAILWYSLQIDAPTNRALQYSADGVIDLIADELDAPNGIIPSVNDYLIPKNFELSQNYPNPFNPSTTIEYSIPRDANVTLKIFDVLGKEVATLENSQKSAGTYILNWNASNYSSGIYFYRLTAGEFTETKKMFLVK
;
A
#
# COMPACT_ATOMS: atom_id res chain seq x y z
N MET A 1 22.20 62.84 54.12
CA MET A 1 22.69 63.44 52.86
C MET A 1 23.20 62.30 51.98
N ARG A 2 22.55 62.03 50.83
CA ARG A 2 22.97 61.19 49.67
C ARG A 2 23.36 59.71 49.92
N LYS A 3 22.61 58.70 49.47
CA LYS A 3 22.20 58.26 48.10
C LYS A 3 23.08 57.08 47.60
N ASN A 4 22.40 56.07 47.05
CA ASN A 4 22.83 54.95 46.19
C ASN A 4 23.21 53.66 46.94
N LEU A 5 22.36 52.63 47.02
CA LEU A 5 21.79 51.77 45.95
C LEU A 5 22.87 50.98 45.22
N LEU A 6 22.99 49.68 45.52
CA LEU A 6 22.92 48.57 44.55
C LEU A 6 23.08 47.22 45.26
N PHE A 7 21.96 46.50 45.33
CA PHE A 7 21.87 45.06 45.53
C PHE A 7 22.56 44.35 44.35
N PHE A 8 23.48 43.41 44.63
CA PHE A 8 23.87 42.39 43.66
C PHE A 8 23.22 41.07 44.07
N ILE A 9 22.00 40.83 43.57
CA ILE A 9 21.43 39.48 43.52
C ILE A 9 22.06 38.83 42.30
N SER A 10 22.97 37.88 42.52
CA SER A 10 23.41 36.96 41.49
C SER A 10 22.23 36.02 41.16
N LEU A 11 21.41 36.44 40.20
CA LEU A 11 20.45 35.56 39.54
C LEU A 11 21.25 34.78 38.49
N ILE A 12 21.80 33.63 38.87
CA ILE A 12 22.25 32.66 37.87
C ILE A 12 20.98 32.15 37.22
N SER A 13 20.67 32.72 36.05
CA SER A 13 19.71 32.15 35.11
C SER A 13 20.14 30.71 34.88
N LEU A 14 19.29 29.78 35.31
CA LEU A 14 19.38 28.38 34.90
C LEU A 14 19.03 28.37 33.40
N PHE A 15 20.02 28.68 32.56
CA PHE A 15 19.96 28.31 31.16
C PHE A 15 20.01 26.78 31.18
N ALA A 16 18.83 26.15 31.16
CA ALA A 16 18.75 24.77 30.72
C ALA A 16 19.38 24.79 29.33
N LEU A 17 20.59 24.26 29.20
CA LEU A 17 21.06 23.75 27.94
C LEU A 17 19.95 22.78 27.51
N ASN A 18 19.12 23.19 26.55
CA ASN A 18 18.37 22.22 25.77
C ASN A 18 19.44 21.39 25.08
N ILE A 19 19.80 20.29 25.71
CA ILE A 19 20.61 19.25 25.10
C ILE A 19 19.68 18.69 24.04
N PHE A 20 19.83 19.16 22.81
CA PHE A 20 19.18 18.59 21.65
C PHE A 20 19.67 17.15 21.53
N SER A 21 18.89 16.21 22.06
CA SER A 21 19.19 14.78 22.04
C SER A 21 18.51 14.14 20.84
N GLN A 22 19.18 13.16 20.23
CA GLN A 22 18.56 12.32 19.21
C GLN A 22 17.25 11.70 19.75
N PRO A 23 16.26 11.40 18.86
CA PRO A 23 15.00 10.83 19.28
C PRO A 23 15.19 9.49 20.01
N SER A 24 14.26 9.14 20.88
CA SER A 24 14.24 7.79 21.45
C SER A 24 13.94 6.75 20.39
N SER A 25 14.44 5.52 20.58
CA SER A 25 14.09 4.40 19.71
C SER A 25 12.57 4.16 19.71
N PRO A 26 11.95 3.96 18.53
CA PRO A 26 10.54 3.59 18.43
C PRO A 26 10.20 2.30 19.17
N ILE A 27 8.99 2.22 19.72
CA ILE A 27 8.44 1.02 20.37
C ILE A 27 7.40 0.42 19.43
N LEU A 28 7.61 -0.82 18.99
CA LEU A 28 6.72 -1.50 18.03
C LEU A 28 5.47 -2.02 18.73
N VAL A 29 4.33 -1.93 18.05
CA VAL A 29 3.00 -2.24 18.59
C VAL A 29 2.36 -3.39 17.80
N GLU A 30 2.06 -3.18 16.52
CA GLU A 30 1.41 -4.18 15.64
C GLU A 30 2.22 -4.44 14.36
N PRO A 31 2.19 -5.65 13.79
CA PRO A 31 1.69 -6.88 14.41
C PRO A 31 2.62 -7.33 15.56
N PRO A 32 2.09 -7.96 16.64
CA PRO A 32 2.90 -8.45 17.74
C PRO A 32 3.96 -9.45 17.27
N LYS A 33 5.03 -9.58 18.04
CA LYS A 33 6.11 -10.51 17.72
C LYS A 33 5.62 -11.97 17.70
N ASP A 34 6.07 -12.72 16.70
CA ASP A 34 5.85 -14.17 16.52
C ASP A 34 4.40 -14.58 16.25
N VAL A 35 3.65 -13.75 15.51
CA VAL A 35 2.27 -14.03 15.08
C VAL A 35 2.15 -14.33 13.59
N ASP A 36 1.11 -15.07 13.23
CA ASP A 36 0.72 -15.28 11.83
C ASP A 36 -0.29 -14.21 11.41
N VAL A 37 0.01 -13.46 10.33
CA VAL A 37 -0.78 -12.32 9.84
C VAL A 37 -1.33 -12.62 8.46
N ALA A 38 -2.63 -12.42 8.25
CA ALA A 38 -3.26 -12.53 6.95
C ALA A 38 -2.72 -11.49 5.95
N ILE A 39 -2.56 -11.82 4.67
CA ILE A 39 -2.22 -10.87 3.57
C ILE A 39 -3.43 -9.97 3.20
N THR A 40 -4.21 -9.56 4.19
CA THR A 40 -5.00 -8.32 4.16
C THR A 40 -4.07 -7.15 4.47
N PRO A 41 -4.34 -5.88 4.08
CA PRO A 41 -3.38 -4.78 4.24
C PRO A 41 -2.67 -4.83 5.59
N ILE A 42 -1.40 -5.24 5.58
CA ILE A 42 -0.65 -5.49 6.82
C ILE A 42 -0.16 -4.14 7.27
N ILE A 43 -0.64 -3.67 8.40
CA ILE A 43 -0.23 -2.39 8.97
C ILE A 43 0.79 -2.66 10.06
N LEU A 44 1.99 -2.13 9.87
CA LEU A 44 3.02 -2.07 10.90
C LEU A 44 2.79 -0.80 11.71
N GLU A 45 2.60 -0.90 13.02
CA GLU A 45 2.32 0.24 13.90
C GLU A 45 3.35 0.33 15.03
N TRP A 46 3.67 1.54 15.44
CA TRP A 46 4.57 1.83 16.55
C TRP A 46 4.04 3.01 17.38
N ASP A 47 4.59 3.22 18.57
CA ASP A 47 4.27 4.39 19.39
C ASP A 47 4.89 5.67 18.80
N ASP A 48 4.14 6.77 18.84
CA ASP A 48 4.66 8.09 18.48
C ASP A 48 5.89 8.44 19.33
N VAL A 49 7.02 8.70 18.66
CA VAL A 49 8.25 9.21 19.27
C VAL A 49 8.17 10.74 19.35
N PRO A 50 8.29 11.33 20.56
CA PRO A 50 8.35 12.78 20.72
C PRO A 50 9.45 13.41 19.85
N ASP A 51 9.15 14.55 19.24
CA ASP A 51 10.05 15.33 18.38
C ASP A 51 10.53 14.61 17.10
N ALA A 52 9.97 13.45 16.77
CA ALA A 52 10.21 12.78 15.49
C ALA A 52 9.51 13.52 14.34
N ILE A 53 10.29 13.86 13.31
CA ILE A 53 9.80 14.46 12.07
C ILE A 53 9.68 13.42 10.96
N CYS A 54 10.35 12.28 11.11
CA CYS A 54 10.27 11.18 10.17
C CYS A 54 10.53 9.83 10.83
N TYR A 55 10.14 8.76 10.15
CA TYR A 55 10.49 7.38 10.49
C TYR A 55 11.13 6.67 9.31
N LYS A 56 11.96 5.67 9.57
CA LYS A 56 12.43 4.69 8.58
C LYS A 56 11.99 3.30 9.02
N VAL A 57 11.24 2.60 8.19
CA VAL A 57 10.88 1.19 8.38
C VAL A 57 11.80 0.33 7.52
N GLU A 58 12.41 -0.67 8.13
CA GLU A 58 13.19 -1.69 7.43
C GLU A 58 12.46 -3.04 7.60
N ILE A 59 12.16 -3.71 6.48
CA ILE A 59 11.50 -5.03 6.45
C ILE A 59 12.42 -6.02 5.73
N TYR A 60 12.53 -7.21 6.29
CA TYR A 60 13.49 -8.24 5.90
C TYR A 60 12.81 -9.60 5.78
N THR A 61 13.34 -10.45 4.91
CA THR A 61 13.03 -11.89 4.88
C THR A 61 14.06 -12.73 5.66
N ASP A 62 15.15 -12.11 6.10
CA ASP A 62 16.16 -12.68 7.00
C ASP A 62 16.65 -11.65 8.05
N THR A 63 17.61 -11.98 8.91
CA THR A 63 18.14 -11.03 9.92
C THR A 63 19.50 -10.46 9.53
N THR A 64 19.97 -10.70 8.30
CA THR A 64 21.35 -10.48 7.87
C THR A 64 21.51 -9.38 6.83
N SER A 65 20.50 -9.09 6.01
CA SER A 65 20.53 -8.01 5.02
C SER A 65 19.12 -7.41 4.80
N PRO A 66 18.95 -6.08 4.75
CA PRO A 66 17.67 -5.45 4.43
C PRO A 66 17.28 -5.76 2.98
N ASP A 67 16.57 -6.87 2.77
CA ASP A 67 16.37 -7.46 1.45
C ASP A 67 15.11 -6.98 0.73
N LYS A 68 14.22 -6.15 1.31
CA LYS A 68 12.97 -5.83 0.59
C LYS A 68 12.41 -4.42 0.70
N PHE A 69 12.44 -3.74 1.86
CA PHE A 69 11.82 -2.40 1.96
C PHE A 69 12.61 -1.44 2.85
N GLU A 70 12.89 -0.26 2.31
CA GLU A 70 13.28 0.93 3.07
C GLU A 70 12.18 1.99 2.90
N GLY A 71 11.30 2.13 3.89
CA GLY A 71 10.25 3.13 3.90
C GLY A 71 10.66 4.31 4.77
N THR A 72 11.11 5.44 4.21
CA THR A 72 11.23 6.69 4.98
C THR A 72 9.92 7.48 4.90
N CYS A 73 9.27 7.72 6.04
CA CYS A 73 8.07 8.52 6.19
C CYS A 73 8.46 9.90 6.71
N ASN A 74 8.39 10.96 5.88
CA ASN A 74 8.57 12.35 6.33
C ASN A 74 7.29 12.97 6.94
N ALA A 75 6.37 12.12 7.38
CA ALA A 75 5.17 12.48 8.12
C ALA A 75 5.18 11.69 9.43
N PRO A 76 4.72 12.26 10.56
CA PRO A 76 4.71 11.60 11.87
C PRO A 76 3.57 10.58 11.96
N THR A 77 3.36 9.78 10.92
CA THR A 77 2.41 8.68 10.97
C THR A 77 3.13 7.49 11.55
N SER A 78 2.73 7.05 12.74
CA SER A 78 3.32 5.89 13.39
C SER A 78 2.75 4.56 12.90
N HIS A 79 2.57 4.49 11.57
CA HIS A 79 2.17 3.28 10.87
C HIS A 79 2.79 3.20 9.47
N PHE A 80 2.87 1.99 8.92
CA PHE A 80 3.31 1.68 7.57
C PHE A 80 2.51 0.50 7.02
N GLU A 81 1.85 0.68 5.87
CA GLU A 81 1.16 -0.40 5.16
C GLU A 81 2.17 -1.19 4.31
N VAL A 82 2.34 -2.48 4.62
CA VAL A 82 3.23 -3.38 3.87
C VAL A 82 2.63 -3.60 2.48
N PRO A 83 3.43 -3.43 1.41
CA PRO A 83 2.99 -3.73 0.05
C PRO A 83 2.62 -5.21 -0.10
N LEU A 84 1.32 -5.52 -0.12
CA LEU A 84 0.80 -6.89 -0.16
C LEU A 84 1.23 -7.65 -1.41
N GLU A 85 1.34 -6.96 -2.54
CA GLU A 85 1.69 -7.56 -3.82
C GLU A 85 3.18 -7.98 -3.93
N GLU A 86 3.99 -7.66 -2.92
CA GLU A 86 5.39 -8.10 -2.76
C GLU A 86 5.58 -8.94 -1.48
N THR A 87 4.51 -9.10 -0.71
CA THR A 87 4.46 -9.90 0.51
C THR A 87 4.23 -11.36 0.12
N GLU A 88 5.24 -12.20 0.30
CA GLU A 88 5.18 -13.63 0.03
C GLU A 88 4.36 -14.35 1.07
N LEU A 89 3.52 -15.28 0.62
CA LEU A 89 2.77 -16.17 1.49
C LEU A 89 3.68 -17.14 2.25
N ASN A 90 3.32 -17.45 3.50
CA ASN A 90 4.03 -18.38 4.37
C ASN A 90 5.49 -17.96 4.66
N THR A 91 5.81 -16.70 4.40
CA THR A 91 7.14 -16.10 4.55
C THR A 91 7.22 -15.37 5.88
N ARG A 92 8.32 -15.59 6.60
CA ARG A 92 8.61 -14.86 7.84
C ARG A 92 9.28 -13.55 7.49
N TYR A 93 8.70 -12.46 7.97
CA TYR A 93 9.23 -11.12 7.84
C TYR A 93 9.72 -10.62 9.19
N PHE A 94 10.88 -10.00 9.20
CA PHE A 94 11.40 -9.25 10.34
C PHE A 94 11.29 -7.77 10.02
N TRP A 95 11.00 -6.94 11.01
CA TRP A 95 10.92 -5.50 10.78
C TRP A 95 11.36 -4.70 12.01
N ARG A 96 11.84 -3.49 11.74
CA ARG A 96 12.25 -2.51 12.76
C ARG A 96 12.05 -1.09 12.24
N VAL A 97 12.04 -0.13 13.16
CA VAL A 97 11.79 1.27 12.86
C VAL A 97 12.87 2.16 13.49
N PHE A 98 13.26 3.21 12.78
CA PHE A 98 14.09 4.31 13.27
C PHE A 98 13.24 5.58 13.27
N ALA A 99 13.44 6.47 14.25
CA ALA A 99 12.92 7.82 14.23
C ALA A 99 14.02 8.80 13.78
N CYS A 100 13.64 9.91 13.14
CA CYS A 100 14.56 11.01 12.86
C CYS A 100 14.02 12.34 13.39
N SER A 101 14.94 13.21 13.77
CA SER A 101 14.70 14.63 14.04
C SER A 101 15.69 15.48 13.22
N ASN A 102 15.66 16.81 13.43
CA ASN A 102 16.66 17.72 12.88
C ASN A 102 18.10 17.39 13.33
N GLU A 103 18.25 16.64 14.44
CA GLU A 103 19.54 16.30 15.06
C GLU A 103 20.08 14.94 14.62
N GLY A 104 19.30 14.20 13.82
CA GLY A 104 19.68 12.91 13.27
C GLY A 104 18.74 11.77 13.66
N TRP A 105 19.20 10.55 13.40
CA TRP A 105 18.47 9.31 13.60
C TRP A 105 18.59 8.80 15.03
N SER A 106 17.54 8.15 15.51
CA SER A 106 17.57 7.33 16.73
C SER A 106 18.36 6.05 16.50
N GLU A 107 18.72 5.37 17.60
CA GLU A 107 18.97 3.93 17.56
C GLU A 107 17.71 3.18 17.07
N PRO A 108 17.85 2.05 16.34
CA PRO A 108 16.71 1.28 15.85
C PRO A 108 15.86 0.71 16.99
N SER A 109 14.58 0.47 16.71
CA SER A 109 13.75 -0.39 17.55
C SER A 109 14.32 -1.81 17.63
N ALA A 110 13.88 -2.57 18.63
CA ALA A 110 14.02 -4.03 18.58
C ALA A 110 13.28 -4.61 17.36
N PHE A 111 13.74 -5.76 16.88
CA PHE A 111 13.03 -6.49 15.82
C PHE A 111 11.72 -7.08 16.34
N PHE A 112 10.64 -6.78 15.62
CA PHE A 112 9.46 -7.63 15.59
C PHE A 112 9.53 -8.53 14.36
N ASN A 113 8.74 -9.59 14.39
CA ASN A 113 8.60 -10.47 13.25
C ASN A 113 7.19 -11.05 13.20
N PHE A 114 6.71 -11.30 11.99
CA PHE A 114 5.45 -11.96 11.72
C PHE A 114 5.65 -12.95 10.58
N LYS A 115 4.75 -13.93 10.49
CA LYS A 115 4.70 -14.84 9.35
C LYS A 115 3.41 -14.59 8.59
N THR A 116 3.49 -14.45 7.29
CA THR A 116 2.30 -14.24 6.47
C THR A 116 1.51 -15.54 6.34
N LYS A 117 0.19 -15.43 6.34
CA LYS A 117 -0.74 -16.51 6.01
C LYS A 117 -1.79 -15.98 5.05
N ALA A 118 -2.49 -16.89 4.37
CA ALA A 118 -3.64 -16.51 3.57
C ALA A 118 -4.68 -15.86 4.50
N ALA A 119 -5.44 -14.90 3.99
CA ALA A 119 -6.61 -14.46 4.72
C ALA A 119 -7.56 -15.65 4.89
N ASP A 120 -8.18 -15.77 6.08
CA ASP A 120 -9.18 -16.81 6.35
C ASP A 120 -10.48 -16.45 5.61
N VAL A 121 -10.45 -16.63 4.29
CA VAL A 121 -11.59 -16.41 3.41
C VAL A 121 -12.36 -17.72 3.33
N GLY A 122 -13.42 -17.86 4.13
CA GLY A 122 -14.35 -18.97 3.94
C GLY A 122 -15.13 -18.81 2.62
N GLY A 123 -15.54 -19.93 2.02
CA GLY A 123 -16.44 -19.93 0.85
C GLY A 123 -15.73 -19.90 -0.51
N THR A 124 -16.47 -19.59 -1.57
CA THR A 124 -16.00 -19.78 -2.96
C THR A 124 -14.79 -18.91 -3.34
N ILE A 125 -14.67 -17.69 -2.80
CA ILE A 125 -13.48 -16.84 -3.03
C ILE A 125 -12.24 -17.49 -2.40
N GLY A 126 -12.38 -18.08 -1.21
CA GLY A 126 -11.30 -18.80 -0.54
C GLY A 126 -10.78 -19.99 -1.33
N ASN A 127 -11.68 -20.78 -1.91
CA ASN A 127 -11.29 -21.90 -2.77
C ASN A 127 -10.45 -21.44 -3.98
N LEU A 128 -10.74 -20.26 -4.53
CA LEU A 128 -9.94 -19.69 -5.61
C LEU A 128 -8.58 -19.18 -5.09
N THR A 129 -8.55 -18.59 -3.90
CA THR A 129 -7.29 -18.24 -3.22
C THR A 129 -6.42 -19.47 -3.03
N ASP A 130 -6.97 -20.56 -2.49
CA ASP A 130 -6.27 -21.84 -2.33
C ASP A 130 -5.74 -22.37 -3.66
N GLY A 131 -6.54 -22.29 -4.74
CA GLY A 131 -6.09 -22.66 -6.07
C GLY A 131 -4.90 -21.82 -6.56
N VAL A 132 -4.84 -20.52 -6.26
CA VAL A 132 -3.66 -19.70 -6.59
C VAL A 132 -2.45 -20.08 -5.73
N ILE A 133 -2.67 -20.48 -4.47
CA ILE A 133 -1.62 -20.95 -3.58
C ILE A 133 -1.00 -22.26 -4.10
N ASP A 134 -1.83 -23.19 -4.56
CA ASP A 134 -1.37 -24.43 -5.17
C ASP A 134 -0.52 -24.16 -6.42
N LEU A 135 -0.93 -23.20 -7.27
CA LEU A 135 -0.14 -22.79 -8.44
C LEU A 135 1.24 -22.21 -8.08
N ILE A 136 1.35 -21.53 -6.94
CA ILE A 136 2.65 -21.06 -6.43
C ILE A 136 3.49 -22.26 -5.95
N ALA A 137 2.88 -23.18 -5.21
CA ALA A 137 3.55 -24.35 -4.67
C ALA A 137 4.06 -25.29 -5.77
N ASP A 138 3.33 -25.38 -6.88
CA ASP A 138 3.67 -26.17 -8.07
C ASP A 138 4.62 -25.44 -9.04
N GLU A 139 5.08 -24.24 -8.69
CA GLU A 139 5.97 -23.38 -9.49
C GLU A 139 5.39 -22.97 -10.87
N GLU A 140 4.07 -23.09 -11.07
CA GLU A 140 3.39 -22.63 -12.29
C GLU A 140 3.30 -21.10 -12.35
N VAL A 141 3.30 -20.46 -11.18
CA VAL A 141 3.29 -19.00 -11.01
C VAL A 141 4.35 -18.63 -9.97
N SER A 142 5.18 -17.63 -10.26
CA SER A 142 6.15 -17.17 -9.26
C SER A 142 5.45 -16.54 -8.05
N SER A 143 6.08 -16.57 -6.87
CA SER A 143 5.49 -16.00 -5.65
C SER A 143 5.02 -14.56 -5.84
N SER A 144 5.81 -13.71 -6.51
CA SER A 144 5.41 -12.32 -6.78
C SER A 144 4.14 -12.21 -7.63
N GLN A 145 4.01 -13.01 -8.68
CA GLN A 145 2.82 -13.03 -9.53
C GLN A 145 1.62 -13.59 -8.77
N GLY A 146 1.82 -14.65 -8.00
CA GLY A 146 0.79 -15.25 -7.14
C GLY A 146 0.29 -14.27 -6.09
N ASN A 147 1.18 -13.50 -5.45
CA ASN A 147 0.79 -12.49 -4.46
C ASN A 147 -0.04 -11.35 -5.06
N GLN A 148 0.24 -10.92 -6.30
CA GLN A 148 -0.59 -9.93 -7.00
C GLN A 148 -2.02 -10.42 -7.22
N LEU A 149 -2.16 -11.72 -7.49
CA LEU A 149 -3.45 -12.38 -7.69
C LEU A 149 -4.18 -12.55 -6.34
N ILE A 150 -3.48 -13.07 -5.32
CA ILE A 150 -4.00 -13.24 -3.96
C ILE A 150 -4.45 -11.89 -3.38
N TYR A 151 -3.70 -10.81 -3.58
CA TYR A 151 -4.09 -9.46 -3.14
C TYR A 151 -5.50 -9.08 -3.62
N ARG A 152 -5.82 -9.33 -4.89
CA ARG A 152 -7.13 -9.02 -5.45
C ARG A 152 -8.22 -9.95 -4.90
N LEU A 153 -7.90 -11.22 -4.66
CA LEU A 153 -8.83 -12.17 -4.05
C LEU A 153 -9.13 -11.82 -2.59
N ASP A 154 -8.12 -11.43 -1.80
CA ASP A 154 -8.29 -11.00 -0.41
C ASP A 154 -9.07 -9.70 -0.32
N ARG A 155 -8.83 -8.76 -1.25
CA ARG A 155 -9.67 -7.56 -1.41
C ARG A 155 -11.12 -7.93 -1.73
N ALA A 156 -11.36 -8.83 -2.69
CA ALA A 156 -12.70 -9.28 -3.02
C ALA A 156 -13.41 -9.91 -1.82
N ALA A 157 -12.72 -10.80 -1.09
CA ALA A 157 -13.19 -11.45 0.12
C ALA A 157 -13.55 -10.45 1.23
N LEU A 158 -12.69 -9.47 1.47
CA LEU A 158 -12.93 -8.42 2.45
C LEU A 158 -14.19 -7.62 2.10
N ARG A 159 -14.33 -7.20 0.84
CA ARG A 159 -15.54 -6.49 0.39
C ARG A 159 -16.79 -7.36 0.55
N TYR A 160 -16.71 -8.63 0.19
CA TYR A 160 -17.82 -9.57 0.29
C TYR A 160 -18.27 -9.77 1.74
N SER A 161 -17.34 -10.04 2.66
CA SER A 161 -17.62 -10.23 4.10
C SER A 161 -18.22 -8.99 4.77
N GLN A 162 -17.88 -7.79 4.29
CA GLN A 162 -18.47 -6.52 4.73
C GLN A 162 -19.87 -6.26 4.13
N GLY A 163 -20.40 -7.18 3.31
CA GLY A 163 -21.67 -7.02 2.62
C GLY A 163 -21.60 -6.16 1.35
N TYR A 164 -20.41 -5.68 0.97
CA TYR A 164 -20.19 -4.94 -0.28
C TYR A 164 -19.99 -5.88 -1.47
N LYS A 165 -20.95 -6.79 -1.70
CA LYS A 165 -20.91 -7.84 -2.75
C LYS A 165 -20.50 -7.35 -4.13
N ILE A 166 -20.88 -6.13 -4.47
CA ILE A 166 -20.61 -5.52 -5.77
C ILE A 166 -19.16 -5.07 -5.88
N MET A 167 -18.63 -4.49 -4.80
CA MET A 167 -17.21 -4.18 -4.74
C MET A 167 -16.39 -5.47 -4.75
N ALA A 168 -16.92 -6.57 -4.19
CA ALA A 168 -16.29 -7.88 -4.33
C ALA A 168 -16.26 -8.35 -5.79
N ILE A 169 -17.38 -8.27 -6.53
CA ILE A 169 -17.41 -8.56 -7.97
C ILE A 169 -16.42 -7.66 -8.73
N PHE A 170 -16.32 -6.39 -8.40
CA PHE A 170 -15.37 -5.48 -9.03
C PHE A 170 -13.91 -5.91 -8.82
N GLU A 171 -13.53 -6.26 -7.58
CA GLU A 171 -12.20 -6.80 -7.29
C GLU A 171 -11.95 -8.13 -8.02
N MET A 172 -12.97 -8.98 -8.19
CA MET A 172 -12.88 -10.19 -9.01
C MET A 172 -12.67 -9.89 -10.50
N VAL A 173 -13.30 -8.84 -11.04
CA VAL A 173 -13.04 -8.37 -12.41
C VAL A 173 -11.60 -7.84 -12.56
N LEU A 174 -11.09 -7.12 -11.55
CA LEU A 174 -9.70 -6.68 -11.53
C LEU A 174 -8.72 -7.85 -11.42
N PHE A 175 -9.04 -8.87 -10.63
CA PHE A 175 -8.30 -10.14 -10.60
C PHE A 175 -8.22 -10.74 -12.00
N LYS A 176 -9.35 -10.89 -12.70
CA LYS A 176 -9.39 -11.40 -14.08
C LYS A 176 -8.54 -10.58 -15.05
N ALA A 177 -8.59 -9.25 -14.93
CA ALA A 177 -7.76 -8.36 -15.72
C ALA A 177 -6.27 -8.60 -15.45
N ARG A 178 -5.88 -8.82 -14.18
CA ARG A 178 -4.49 -9.13 -13.82
C ARG A 178 -4.04 -10.48 -14.39
N VAL A 179 -4.87 -11.52 -14.29
CA VAL A 179 -4.61 -12.82 -14.92
C VAL A 179 -4.38 -12.66 -16.43
N ALA A 180 -5.22 -11.87 -17.12
CA ALA A 180 -5.05 -11.61 -18.55
C ALA A 180 -3.73 -10.89 -18.86
N ILE A 181 -3.33 -9.90 -18.05
CA ILE A 181 -2.05 -9.19 -18.22
C ILE A 181 -0.87 -10.15 -18.06
N LEU A 182 -0.88 -10.99 -17.03
CA LEU A 182 0.17 -11.99 -16.81
C LEU A 182 0.27 -12.91 -18.02
N TRP A 183 -0.85 -13.39 -18.55
CA TRP A 183 -0.88 -14.24 -19.73
C TRP A 183 -0.34 -13.53 -20.99
N TYR A 184 -0.79 -12.31 -21.30
CA TYR A 184 -0.30 -11.55 -22.45
C TYR A 184 1.20 -11.23 -22.36
N SER A 185 1.73 -11.09 -21.15
CA SER A 185 3.15 -10.90 -20.90
C SER A 185 3.96 -12.20 -20.84
N LEU A 186 3.35 -13.35 -21.17
CA LEU A 186 3.96 -14.69 -21.15
C LEU A 186 4.48 -15.11 -19.77
N GLN A 187 3.90 -14.55 -18.72
CA GLN A 187 4.26 -14.84 -17.33
C GLN A 187 3.52 -16.05 -16.74
N ILE A 188 2.40 -16.43 -17.35
CA ILE A 188 1.65 -17.66 -17.06
C ILE A 188 1.24 -18.31 -18.38
N ASP A 189 1.02 -19.62 -18.36
CA ASP A 189 0.64 -20.35 -19.56
C ASP A 189 -0.86 -20.21 -19.89
N ALA A 190 -1.27 -20.73 -21.06
CA ALA A 190 -2.65 -20.65 -21.51
C ALA A 190 -3.62 -21.53 -20.67
N PRO A 191 -3.27 -22.77 -20.30
CA PRO A 191 -4.03 -23.56 -19.32
C PRO A 191 -4.31 -22.84 -18.00
N THR A 192 -3.28 -22.32 -17.32
CA THR A 192 -3.38 -21.61 -16.04
C THR A 192 -4.26 -20.38 -16.17
N ASN A 193 -4.06 -19.56 -17.22
CA ASN A 193 -4.94 -18.42 -17.52
C ASN A 193 -6.41 -18.86 -17.64
N ARG A 194 -6.69 -19.90 -18.43
CA ARG A 194 -8.07 -20.36 -18.64
C ARG A 194 -8.72 -20.84 -17.35
N ALA A 195 -7.99 -21.60 -16.54
CA ALA A 195 -8.48 -22.11 -15.26
C ALA A 195 -8.83 -20.96 -14.31
N LEU A 196 -7.92 -20.00 -14.13
CA LEU A 196 -8.15 -18.85 -13.26
C LEU A 196 -9.30 -17.95 -13.73
N GLN A 197 -9.40 -17.69 -15.03
CA GLN A 197 -10.52 -16.92 -15.60
C GLN A 197 -11.85 -17.62 -15.36
N TYR A 198 -11.92 -18.94 -15.61
CA TYR A 198 -13.13 -19.73 -15.44
C TYR A 198 -13.58 -19.80 -13.97
N SER A 199 -12.65 -20.05 -13.05
CA SER A 199 -12.95 -20.07 -11.62
C SER A 199 -13.41 -18.69 -11.13
N ALA A 200 -12.79 -17.60 -11.60
CA ALA A 200 -13.22 -16.25 -11.27
C ALA A 200 -14.62 -15.93 -11.81
N ASP A 201 -14.95 -16.37 -13.03
CA ASP A 201 -16.31 -16.25 -13.58
C ASP A 201 -17.34 -16.98 -12.70
N GLY A 202 -17.06 -18.22 -12.28
CA GLY A 202 -17.94 -18.96 -11.39
C GLY A 202 -18.14 -18.27 -10.02
N VAL A 203 -17.09 -17.65 -9.47
CA VAL A 203 -17.20 -16.84 -8.24
C VAL A 203 -18.05 -15.59 -8.47
N ILE A 204 -17.85 -14.88 -9.57
CA ILE A 204 -18.63 -13.68 -9.92
C ILE A 204 -20.11 -14.04 -10.06
N ASP A 205 -20.43 -15.12 -10.78
CA ASP A 205 -21.80 -15.59 -10.99
C ASP A 205 -22.47 -15.90 -9.65
N LEU A 206 -21.78 -16.59 -8.74
CA LEU A 206 -22.32 -16.89 -7.41
C LEU A 206 -22.58 -15.63 -6.57
N ILE A 207 -21.66 -14.68 -6.56
CA ILE A 207 -21.87 -13.41 -5.82
C ILE A 207 -23.00 -12.60 -6.46
N ALA A 208 -23.11 -12.64 -7.79
CA ALA A 208 -24.15 -11.96 -8.54
C ALA A 208 -25.54 -12.57 -8.26
N ASP A 209 -25.65 -13.89 -8.19
CA ASP A 209 -26.89 -14.60 -7.82
C ASP A 209 -27.37 -14.20 -6.40
N GLU A 210 -26.44 -13.94 -5.48
CA GLU A 210 -26.78 -13.46 -4.13
C GLU A 210 -27.20 -11.97 -4.05
N LEU A 211 -27.01 -11.19 -5.12
CA LEU A 211 -27.52 -9.82 -5.19
C LEU A 211 -29.03 -9.75 -5.43
N ASP A 212 -29.66 -10.88 -5.80
CA ASP A 212 -31.06 -10.93 -6.19
C ASP A 212 -31.99 -10.87 -4.95
N ALA A 213 -32.23 -9.64 -4.49
CA ALA A 213 -33.28 -9.27 -3.53
C ALA A 213 -34.50 -8.70 -4.30
N PRO A 214 -35.73 -8.77 -3.76
CA PRO A 214 -36.92 -9.50 -4.24
C PRO A 214 -37.62 -8.96 -5.51
N ASN A 215 -37.01 -8.04 -6.27
CA ASN A 215 -37.71 -7.31 -7.33
C ASN A 215 -37.12 -7.52 -8.74
N GLY A 216 -36.11 -8.38 -8.92
CA GLY A 216 -35.58 -8.75 -10.24
C GLY A 216 -35.04 -7.59 -11.07
N ILE A 217 -34.74 -6.45 -10.42
CA ILE A 217 -34.00 -5.36 -11.04
C ILE A 217 -32.56 -5.55 -10.59
N ILE A 218 -31.79 -6.30 -11.38
CA ILE A 218 -30.34 -6.25 -11.35
C ILE A 218 -30.00 -4.82 -11.78
N PRO A 219 -29.47 -3.95 -10.91
CA PRO A 219 -29.04 -2.62 -11.35
C PRO A 219 -27.97 -2.87 -12.42
N SER A 220 -28.08 -2.15 -13.54
CA SER A 220 -27.28 -2.50 -14.71
C SER A 220 -25.81 -2.53 -14.30
N VAL A 221 -25.01 -3.44 -14.87
CA VAL A 221 -23.56 -3.51 -14.58
C VAL A 221 -22.91 -2.11 -14.66
N ASN A 222 -23.44 -1.23 -15.52
CA ASN A 222 -23.01 0.17 -15.64
C ASN A 222 -23.23 1.04 -14.38
N ASP A 223 -24.25 0.79 -13.56
CA ASP A 223 -24.48 1.51 -12.28
C ASP A 223 -23.41 1.16 -11.23
N TYR A 224 -22.65 0.10 -11.45
CA TYR A 224 -21.59 -0.39 -10.58
C TYR A 224 -20.18 -0.27 -11.15
N LEU A 225 -20.06 -0.09 -12.47
CA LEU A 225 -18.81 0.31 -13.13
C LEU A 225 -18.44 1.77 -12.86
N ILE A 226 -19.39 2.56 -12.36
CA ILE A 226 -19.14 3.92 -11.90
C ILE A 226 -18.68 3.85 -10.43
N PRO A 227 -17.43 4.23 -10.13
CA PRO A 227 -16.95 4.36 -8.77
C PRO A 227 -17.88 5.25 -7.96
N LYS A 228 -18.01 4.99 -6.66
CA LYS A 228 -18.82 5.86 -5.77
C LYS A 228 -18.00 6.97 -5.13
N ASN A 229 -16.70 6.76 -5.02
CA ASN A 229 -15.76 7.66 -4.41
C ASN A 229 -14.65 7.99 -5.39
N PHE A 230 -13.98 9.12 -5.14
CA PHE A 230 -12.65 9.31 -5.69
C PHE A 230 -11.67 8.44 -4.89
N GLU A 231 -10.76 7.77 -5.58
CA GLU A 231 -9.73 6.93 -4.97
C GLU A 231 -8.46 6.99 -5.82
N LEU A 232 -7.31 7.24 -5.21
CA LEU A 232 -6.01 6.97 -5.81
C LEU A 232 -5.48 5.69 -5.16
N SER A 233 -5.14 4.67 -5.94
CA SER A 233 -4.54 3.44 -5.41
C SER A 233 -3.03 3.60 -5.23
N GLN A 234 -2.45 2.78 -4.36
CA GLN A 234 -0.99 2.64 -4.30
C GLN A 234 -0.46 2.13 -5.66
N ASN A 235 0.65 2.68 -6.14
CA ASN A 235 1.25 2.25 -7.39
C ASN A 235 1.81 0.81 -7.23
N TYR A 236 1.81 0.04 -8.32
CA TYR A 236 2.32 -1.33 -8.31
C TYR A 236 3.17 -1.67 -9.55
N PRO A 237 4.39 -2.25 -9.38
CA PRO A 237 5.08 -2.52 -8.11
C PRO A 237 5.45 -1.26 -7.32
N ASN A 238 5.77 -1.40 -6.04
CA ASN A 238 6.30 -0.33 -5.20
C ASN A 238 7.05 -0.90 -3.96
N PRO A 239 8.40 -0.93 -3.97
CA PRO A 239 9.29 -0.30 -4.94
C PRO A 239 9.21 -0.88 -6.36
N PHE A 240 9.54 -0.07 -7.37
CA PHE A 240 9.46 -0.49 -8.77
C PHE A 240 10.79 -0.28 -9.51
N ASN A 241 11.01 -1.06 -10.57
CA ASN A 241 12.17 -0.95 -11.47
C ASN A 241 11.84 -1.38 -12.90
N PRO A 242 12.00 -0.51 -13.92
CA PRO A 242 11.81 0.93 -13.86
C PRO A 242 10.34 1.31 -14.06
N SER A 243 9.42 0.35 -14.19
CA SER A 243 8.02 0.59 -14.54
C SER A 243 7.06 0.25 -13.40
N THR A 244 6.05 1.09 -13.22
CA THR A 244 4.96 0.88 -12.26
C THR A 244 3.62 1.22 -12.90
N THR A 245 2.55 0.76 -12.27
CA THR A 245 1.16 0.99 -12.66
C THR A 245 0.47 1.80 -11.58
N ILE A 246 -0.24 2.85 -11.96
CA ILE A 246 -0.99 3.72 -11.06
C ILE A 246 -2.47 3.59 -11.43
N GLU A 247 -3.28 3.16 -10.47
CA GLU A 247 -4.72 3.02 -10.62
C GLU A 247 -5.43 4.15 -9.86
N TYR A 248 -6.48 4.72 -10.44
CA TYR A 248 -7.37 5.67 -9.76
C TYR A 248 -8.79 5.54 -10.26
N SER A 249 -9.74 5.98 -9.44
CA SER A 249 -11.17 5.95 -9.75
C SER A 249 -11.81 7.32 -9.51
N ILE A 250 -12.75 7.70 -10.39
CA ILE A 250 -13.52 8.93 -10.26
C ILE A 250 -15.02 8.63 -10.38
N PRO A 251 -15.88 9.17 -9.49
CA PRO A 251 -17.29 8.82 -9.43
C PRO A 251 -18.18 9.65 -10.36
N ARG A 252 -17.61 10.67 -10.99
CA ARG A 252 -18.28 11.61 -11.89
C ARG A 252 -17.27 12.24 -12.81
N ASP A 253 -17.77 12.79 -13.91
CA ASP A 253 -16.95 13.49 -14.88
C ASP A 253 -16.15 14.62 -14.21
N ALA A 254 -14.85 14.62 -14.45
CA ALA A 254 -13.93 15.56 -13.83
C ALA A 254 -12.74 15.85 -14.74
N ASN A 255 -12.19 17.05 -14.62
CA ASN A 255 -10.89 17.34 -15.21
C ASN A 255 -9.82 16.71 -14.32
N VAL A 256 -9.17 15.67 -14.83
CA VAL A 256 -8.20 14.86 -14.09
C VAL A 256 -6.80 15.30 -14.45
N THR A 257 -5.98 15.55 -13.43
CA THR A 257 -4.53 15.63 -13.57
C THR A 257 -3.86 14.59 -12.69
N LEU A 258 -2.97 13.81 -13.26
CA LEU A 258 -2.09 12.91 -12.51
C LEU A 258 -0.64 13.24 -12.83
N LYS A 259 0.08 13.72 -11.82
CA LYS A 259 1.43 14.27 -11.96
C LYS A 259 2.40 13.60 -11.00
N ILE A 260 3.64 13.48 -11.44
CA ILE A 260 4.75 12.93 -10.67
C ILE A 260 5.66 14.06 -10.22
N PHE A 261 6.11 14.00 -8.96
CA PHE A 261 6.98 14.96 -8.32
C PHE A 261 8.18 14.25 -7.70
N ASP A 262 9.34 14.91 -7.70
CA ASP A 262 10.48 14.48 -6.90
C ASP A 262 10.32 14.89 -5.42
N VAL A 263 11.30 14.52 -4.59
CA VAL A 263 11.33 14.85 -3.15
C VAL A 263 11.34 16.34 -2.83
N LEU A 264 11.72 17.19 -3.78
CA LEU A 264 11.70 18.65 -3.61
C LEU A 264 10.35 19.25 -4.01
N GLY A 265 9.38 18.41 -4.40
CA GLY A 265 8.08 18.85 -4.90
C GLY A 265 8.13 19.42 -6.31
N LYS A 266 9.24 19.23 -7.04
CA LYS A 266 9.33 19.63 -8.45
C LYS A 266 8.59 18.60 -9.30
N GLU A 267 7.72 19.07 -10.19
CA GLU A 267 7.06 18.22 -11.17
C GLU A 267 8.10 17.63 -12.15
N VAL A 268 8.10 16.31 -12.30
CA VAL A 268 9.04 15.57 -13.15
C VAL A 268 8.35 14.82 -14.30
N ALA A 269 7.04 14.58 -14.18
CA ALA A 269 6.21 14.05 -15.26
C ALA A 269 4.74 14.41 -15.06
N THR A 270 3.99 14.51 -16.15
CA THR A 270 2.51 14.51 -16.15
C THR A 270 2.06 13.26 -16.90
N LEU A 271 1.31 12.38 -16.23
CA LEU A 271 0.80 11.13 -16.82
C LEU A 271 -0.61 11.29 -17.37
N GLU A 272 -1.40 12.20 -16.80
CA GLU A 272 -2.75 12.51 -17.25
C GLU A 272 -3.06 14.00 -17.04
N ASN A 273 -3.77 14.60 -17.99
CA ASN A 273 -4.24 15.98 -17.95
C ASN A 273 -5.39 16.15 -18.96
N SER A 274 -6.55 15.55 -18.67
CA SER A 274 -7.71 15.60 -19.55
C SER A 274 -9.02 15.45 -18.78
N GLN A 275 -10.12 15.84 -19.43
CA GLN A 275 -11.46 15.53 -18.96
C GLN A 275 -11.69 14.01 -19.06
N LYS A 276 -12.05 13.39 -17.94
CA LYS A 276 -12.42 11.97 -17.85
C LYS A 276 -13.87 11.85 -17.43
N SER A 277 -14.51 10.79 -17.91
CA SER A 277 -15.84 10.40 -17.44
C SER A 277 -15.74 9.57 -16.17
N ALA A 278 -16.86 9.39 -15.46
CA ALA A 278 -16.90 8.48 -14.32
C ALA A 278 -16.34 7.08 -14.67
N GLY A 279 -15.41 6.56 -13.87
CA GLY A 279 -14.75 5.28 -14.15
C GLY A 279 -13.44 5.06 -13.39
N THR A 280 -12.90 3.85 -13.53
CA THR A 280 -11.58 3.46 -13.03
C THR A 280 -10.56 3.45 -14.17
N TYR A 281 -9.38 3.98 -13.90
CA TYR A 281 -8.33 4.22 -14.87
C TYR A 281 -6.99 3.66 -14.39
N ILE A 282 -6.24 3.08 -15.33
CA ILE A 282 -4.94 2.48 -15.08
C ILE A 282 -3.92 3.17 -15.98
N LEU A 283 -2.87 3.73 -15.38
CA LEU A 283 -1.78 4.42 -16.08
C LEU A 283 -0.46 3.69 -15.81
N ASN A 284 0.38 3.58 -16.82
CA ASN A 284 1.74 3.08 -16.65
C ASN A 284 2.73 4.26 -16.56
N TRP A 285 3.66 4.18 -15.61
CA TRP A 285 4.81 5.09 -15.56
C TRP A 285 6.10 4.29 -15.72
N ASN A 286 6.83 4.59 -16.80
CA ASN A 286 8.18 4.09 -17.02
C ASN A 286 9.20 5.17 -16.60
N ALA A 287 9.91 4.90 -15.51
CA ALA A 287 10.87 5.80 -14.91
C ALA A 287 12.33 5.51 -15.31
N SER A 288 12.58 4.88 -16.46
CA SER A 288 13.94 4.48 -16.89
C SER A 288 14.94 5.64 -16.92
N ASN A 289 14.47 6.86 -17.22
CA ASN A 289 15.30 8.06 -17.32
C ASN A 289 15.41 8.87 -16.00
N TYR A 290 14.88 8.33 -14.90
CA TYR A 290 14.88 8.98 -13.59
C TYR A 290 15.83 8.24 -12.62
N SER A 291 16.37 8.94 -11.62
CA SER A 291 17.27 8.36 -10.63
C SER A 291 16.51 7.54 -9.59
N SER A 292 17.11 6.49 -9.04
CA SER A 292 16.54 5.79 -7.88
C SER A 292 16.25 6.77 -6.75
N GLY A 293 15.16 6.54 -6.02
CA GLY A 293 14.74 7.41 -4.95
C GLY A 293 13.22 7.51 -4.82
N ILE A 294 12.81 8.45 -3.99
CA ILE A 294 11.40 8.68 -3.66
C ILE A 294 10.78 9.64 -4.66
N TYR A 295 9.60 9.28 -5.12
CA TYR A 295 8.74 10.13 -5.91
C TYR A 295 7.36 10.20 -5.28
N PHE A 296 6.62 11.25 -5.62
CA PHE A 296 5.22 11.41 -5.24
C PHE A 296 4.38 11.49 -6.49
N TYR A 297 3.20 10.90 -6.47
CA TYR A 297 2.22 11.11 -7.52
C TYR A 297 0.95 11.67 -6.90
N ARG A 298 0.41 12.70 -7.57
CA ARG A 298 -0.78 13.41 -7.11
C ARG A 298 -1.85 13.30 -8.16
N LEU A 299 -3.02 12.84 -7.75
CA LEU A 299 -4.26 12.92 -8.50
C LEU A 299 -5.00 14.18 -8.05
N THR A 300 -5.41 15.02 -9.00
CA THR A 300 -6.39 16.10 -8.77
C THR A 300 -7.55 15.88 -9.73
N ALA A 301 -8.77 15.79 -9.19
CA ALA A 301 -9.99 15.58 -9.95
C ALA A 301 -11.13 16.45 -9.38
N GLY A 302 -11.33 17.64 -9.96
CA GLY A 302 -12.22 18.65 -9.37
C GLY A 302 -11.69 19.13 -8.01
N GLU A 303 -12.48 18.98 -6.94
CA GLU A 303 -12.08 19.32 -5.57
C GLU A 303 -11.27 18.22 -4.87
N PHE A 304 -11.25 17.01 -5.42
CA PHE A 304 -10.50 15.90 -4.86
C PHE A 304 -9.01 16.05 -5.17
N THR A 305 -8.17 15.92 -4.13
CA THR A 305 -6.72 15.84 -4.28
C THR A 305 -6.18 14.77 -3.34
N GLU A 306 -5.51 13.77 -3.90
CA GLU A 306 -4.80 12.75 -3.13
C GLU A 306 -3.37 12.63 -3.64
N THR A 307 -2.41 12.47 -2.72
CA THR A 307 -1.00 12.26 -3.06
C THR A 307 -0.53 10.97 -2.41
N LYS A 308 0.13 10.12 -3.19
CA LYS A 308 0.78 8.90 -2.70
C LYS A 308 2.26 8.93 -3.05
N LYS A 309 3.02 8.15 -2.29
CA LYS A 309 4.49 8.06 -2.36
C LYS A 309 4.87 6.77 -3.06
N MET A 310 5.94 6.79 -3.86
CA MET A 310 6.48 5.62 -4.54
C MET A 310 8.01 5.62 -4.54
N PHE A 311 8.60 4.44 -4.68
CA PHE A 311 10.04 4.19 -4.58
C PHE A 311 10.56 3.58 -5.88
N LEU A 312 11.41 4.31 -6.59
CA LEU A 312 12.14 3.77 -7.74
C LEU A 312 13.46 3.16 -7.24
N VAL A 313 13.69 1.90 -7.57
CA VAL A 313 14.96 1.21 -7.28
C VAL A 313 15.59 0.80 -8.61
N LYS A 314 16.91 0.95 -8.74
CA LYS A 314 17.69 0.50 -9.91
C LYS A 314 18.84 -0.37 -9.44
#